data_AF-A0A2E3F0U4-F1
#
_entry.id   AF-A0A2E3F0U4-F1
#
_cell.length_a   1.000
_cell.length_b   1.000
_cell.length_c   1.000
_cell.angle_alpha   90.00
_cell.angle_beta   90.00
_cell.angle_gamma   90.00
#
_symmetry.space_group_name_H-M   'P 1'
#
loop_
_entity.id
_entity.type
_entity.pdbx_description
1 polymer ?
#
loop_
_entity_poly.entity_id
_entity_poly.type
_entity_poly.pdbx_seq_one_letter_code
_entity_poly.pdbx_strand_id
1 'polypeptide(L)'
;MAENRTQIIQAIEKPINFLVLILLMVEALLGILVLKLESHRDILIYSIIAFFIAYTLLIILIAFVKPEVLHGRRNWKDNFAKSMADDIYVSLEGYLSNLEEGEKYEAWLQFSDIMKDANSEDRDYSSFRVEIAKRIDKRVDQRKNIESRRGTIN
;
A
#
# COMPACT_ATOMS: atom_id res chain seq x y z
N MET A 1 -24.06 24.09 -1.89
CA MET A 1 -24.11 23.06 -2.97
C MET A 1 -22.75 22.41 -3.28
N ALA A 2 -21.59 23.00 -2.92
CA ALA A 2 -20.28 22.37 -3.13
C ALA A 2 -19.98 21.21 -2.15
N GLU A 3 -20.40 21.31 -0.88
CA GLU A 3 -20.18 20.26 0.14
C GLU A 3 -20.75 18.88 -0.21
N ASN A 4 -21.93 18.83 -0.84
CA ASN A 4 -22.54 17.54 -1.24
C ASN A 4 -21.74 16.79 -2.32
N ARG A 5 -21.02 17.51 -3.19
CA ARG A 5 -20.21 16.86 -4.23
C ARG A 5 -18.96 16.23 -3.62
N THR A 6 -18.36 16.88 -2.63
CA THR A 6 -17.15 16.38 -1.94
C THR A 6 -17.45 15.09 -1.16
N GLN A 7 -18.61 14.99 -0.51
CA GLN A 7 -19.01 13.76 0.19
C GLN A 7 -19.28 12.59 -0.75
N ILE A 8 -19.89 12.84 -1.92
CA ILE A 8 -20.09 11.80 -2.94
C ILE A 8 -18.75 11.33 -3.52
N ILE A 9 -17.81 12.25 -3.74
CA ILE A 9 -16.47 11.91 -4.26
C ILE A 9 -15.66 11.11 -3.22
N GLN A 10 -15.70 11.49 -1.94
CA GLN A 10 -15.06 10.74 -0.87
C GLN A 10 -15.70 9.37 -0.64
N ALA A 11 -17.01 9.24 -0.86
CA ALA A 11 -17.68 7.93 -0.80
C ALA A 11 -17.18 6.98 -1.90
N ILE A 12 -16.78 7.49 -3.07
CA ILE A 12 -16.25 6.70 -4.20
C ILE A 12 -14.77 6.32 -3.99
N GLU A 13 -14.07 6.97 -3.06
CA GLU A 13 -12.64 6.74 -2.81
C GLU A 13 -12.36 5.33 -2.27
N LYS A 14 -13.31 4.73 -1.54
CA LYS A 14 -13.19 3.33 -1.09
C LYS A 14 -13.79 2.37 -2.13
N PRO A 15 -12.99 1.42 -2.67
CA PRO A 15 -13.48 0.47 -3.67
C PRO A 15 -14.71 -0.34 -3.22
N ILE A 16 -14.84 -0.59 -1.91
CA ILE A 16 -16.00 -1.31 -1.35
C ILE A 16 -17.29 -0.50 -1.44
N ASN A 17 -17.23 0.82 -1.23
CA ASN A 17 -18.39 1.70 -1.31
C ASN A 17 -18.87 1.82 -2.76
N PHE A 18 -17.94 1.81 -3.73
CA PHE A 18 -18.27 1.79 -5.15
C PHE A 18 -18.98 0.49 -5.55
N LEU A 19 -18.52 -0.65 -5.03
CA LEU A 19 -19.19 -1.94 -5.22
C LEU A 19 -20.62 -1.92 -4.66
N VAL A 20 -20.80 -1.44 -3.42
CA VAL A 20 -22.12 -1.29 -2.80
C VAL A 20 -23.04 -0.36 -3.62
N LEU A 21 -22.50 0.73 -4.17
CA LEU A 21 -23.25 1.64 -5.02
C LEU A 21 -23.76 0.94 -6.29
N ILE A 22 -22.90 0.15 -6.95
CA ILE A 22 -23.29 -0.65 -8.13
C ILE A 22 -24.37 -1.65 -7.75
N LEU A 23 -24.22 -2.35 -6.62
CA LEU A 23 -25.21 -3.29 -6.13
C LEU A 23 -26.58 -2.62 -5.96
N LEU A 24 -26.63 -1.49 -5.24
CA LEU A 24 -27.86 -0.73 -5.00
C LEU A 24 -28.49 -0.26 -6.31
N MET A 25 -27.68 0.14 -7.29
CA MET A 25 -28.17 0.55 -8.60
C MET A 25 -28.82 -0.61 -9.37
N VAL A 26 -28.18 -1.79 -9.35
CA VAL A 26 -28.72 -3.01 -9.98
C VAL A 26 -30.00 -3.46 -9.28
N GLU A 27 -30.03 -3.41 -7.95
CA GLU A 27 -31.19 -3.76 -7.13
C GLU A 27 -32.39 -2.83 -7.42
N ALA A 28 -32.15 -1.52 -7.52
CA ALA A 28 -33.18 -0.56 -7.87
C ALA A 28 -33.77 -0.83 -9.27
N LEU A 29 -32.93 -1.16 -10.25
CA LEU A 29 -33.38 -1.52 -11.60
C LEU A 29 -34.22 -2.80 -11.59
N LEU A 30 -33.79 -3.82 -10.87
CA LEU A 30 -34.53 -5.07 -10.74
C LEU A 30 -35.87 -4.86 -10.01
N GLY A 31 -35.88 -4.03 -8.96
CA GLY A 31 -37.10 -3.63 -8.25
C GLY A 31 -38.12 -2.95 -9.16
N ILE A 32 -37.67 -2.03 -10.02
CA ILE A 32 -38.54 -1.39 -11.03
C ILE A 32 -39.08 -2.43 -12.03
N LEU A 33 -38.26 -3.41 -12.41
CA LEU A 33 -38.66 -4.46 -13.35
C LEU A 33 -39.75 -5.37 -12.76
N VAL A 34 -39.63 -5.71 -11.47
CA VAL A 34 -40.63 -6.49 -10.72
C VAL A 34 -41.99 -5.80 -10.72
N LEU A 35 -42.00 -4.47 -10.50
CA LEU A 35 -43.23 -3.69 -10.49
C LEU A 35 -43.94 -3.63 -11.86
N LYS A 36 -43.20 -3.80 -12.96
CA LYS A 36 -43.75 -3.75 -14.32
C LYS A 36 -44.17 -5.11 -14.87
N LEU A 37 -43.60 -6.21 -14.39
CA LEU A 37 -43.88 -7.57 -14.86
C LEU A 37 -44.62 -8.39 -13.80
N GLU A 38 -45.91 -8.09 -13.59
CA GLU A 38 -46.74 -8.81 -12.62
C GLU A 38 -46.87 -10.31 -12.91
N SER A 39 -46.88 -10.70 -14.19
CA SER A 39 -47.05 -12.10 -14.61
C SER A 39 -45.88 -13.02 -14.24
N HIS A 40 -44.70 -12.47 -13.93
CA HIS A 40 -43.48 -13.23 -13.63
C HIS A 40 -42.85 -12.81 -12.30
N ARG A 41 -43.65 -12.18 -11.42
CA ARG A 41 -43.20 -11.54 -10.19
C ARG A 41 -42.42 -12.49 -9.27
N ASP A 42 -42.89 -13.73 -9.11
CA ASP A 42 -42.26 -14.70 -8.21
C ASP A 42 -40.86 -15.09 -8.70
N ILE A 43 -40.70 -15.35 -10.00
CA ILE A 43 -39.40 -15.68 -10.62
C ILE A 43 -38.42 -14.51 -10.46
N LEU A 44 -38.90 -13.28 -10.66
CA LEU A 44 -38.10 -12.07 -10.48
C LEU A 44 -37.64 -11.87 -9.03
N ILE A 45 -38.52 -12.12 -8.05
CA ILE A 45 -38.16 -12.03 -6.62
C ILE A 45 -37.09 -13.07 -6.26
N TYR A 46 -37.27 -14.34 -6.66
CA TYR A 46 -36.26 -15.37 -6.41
C TYR A 46 -34.91 -15.06 -7.08
N SER A 47 -34.94 -14.47 -8.28
CA SER A 47 -33.74 -14.03 -8.99
C SER A 47 -32.99 -12.93 -8.22
N ILE A 48 -33.70 -11.95 -7.66
CA ILE A 48 -33.11 -10.88 -6.83
C ILE A 48 -32.44 -11.47 -5.59
N ILE A 49 -33.12 -12.38 -4.88
CA ILE A 49 -32.59 -13.03 -3.67
C ILE A 49 -31.33 -13.83 -4.02
N ALA A 50 -31.38 -14.62 -5.09
CA ALA A 50 -30.25 -15.42 -5.56
C ALA A 50 -29.04 -14.54 -5.95
N PHE A 51 -29.31 -13.43 -6.65
CA PHE A 51 -28.29 -12.45 -7.01
C PHE A 51 -27.64 -11.83 -5.77
N PHE A 52 -28.42 -11.44 -4.76
CA PHE A 52 -27.91 -10.86 -3.53
C PHE A 52 -26.98 -11.81 -2.77
N ILE A 53 -27.36 -13.09 -2.66
CA ILE A 53 -26.53 -14.12 -2.04
C ILE A 53 -25.23 -14.31 -2.83
N ALA A 54 -25.32 -14.47 -4.15
CA ALA A 54 -24.16 -14.65 -5.02
C ALA A 54 -23.19 -13.46 -4.95
N TYR A 55 -23.73 -12.24 -4.92
CA TYR A 55 -22.94 -11.01 -4.82
C TYR A 55 -22.24 -10.89 -3.46
N THR A 56 -22.94 -11.23 -2.38
CA THR A 56 -22.36 -11.25 -1.03
C THR A 56 -21.21 -12.26 -0.94
N LEU A 57 -21.38 -13.47 -1.49
CA LEU A 57 -20.31 -14.47 -1.58
C LEU A 57 -19.11 -13.97 -2.40
N LEU A 58 -19.36 -13.27 -3.50
CA LEU A 58 -18.31 -12.66 -4.31
C LEU A 58 -17.51 -11.60 -3.53
N ILE A 59 -18.19 -10.73 -2.77
CA ILE A 59 -17.51 -9.76 -1.91
C ILE A 59 -16.67 -10.48 -0.85
N ILE A 60 -17.20 -11.51 -0.19
CA ILE A 60 -16.47 -12.29 0.81
C ILE A 60 -15.23 -12.94 0.18
N LEU A 61 -15.36 -13.49 -1.02
CA LEU A 61 -14.24 -14.09 -1.75
C LEU A 61 -13.16 -13.05 -2.07
N ILE A 62 -13.55 -11.87 -2.56
CA ILE A 62 -12.61 -10.76 -2.82
C ILE A 62 -11.95 -10.30 -1.52
N ALA A 63 -12.70 -10.25 -0.42
CA ALA A 63 -12.18 -9.91 0.90
C ALA A 63 -11.10 -10.88 1.37
N PHE A 64 -11.28 -12.18 1.09
CA PHE A 64 -10.33 -13.21 1.46
C PHE A 64 -9.07 -13.20 0.57
N VAL A 65 -9.24 -13.02 -0.75
CA VAL A 65 -8.11 -13.08 -1.71
C VAL A 65 -7.30 -11.78 -1.71
N LYS A 66 -7.94 -10.62 -1.56
CA LYS A 66 -7.29 -9.30 -1.60
C LYS A 66 -7.90 -8.33 -0.57
N PRO A 67 -7.66 -8.55 0.74
CA PRO A 67 -8.17 -7.66 1.80
C PRO A 67 -7.69 -6.21 1.63
N GLU A 68 -6.53 -6.02 0.99
CA GLU A 68 -5.91 -4.73 0.68
C GLU A 68 -6.80 -3.84 -0.20
N VAL A 69 -7.57 -4.44 -1.11
CA VAL A 69 -8.47 -3.71 -2.03
C VAL A 69 -9.66 -3.10 -1.28
N LEU A 70 -10.08 -3.70 -0.17
CA LEU A 70 -11.20 -3.22 0.63
C LEU A 70 -10.84 -2.06 1.55
N HIS A 71 -9.57 -1.99 1.97
CA HIS A 71 -9.10 -0.97 2.91
C HIS A 71 -8.70 0.35 2.23
N GLY A 72 -8.63 0.38 0.89
CA GLY A 72 -8.22 1.58 0.12
C GLY A 72 -6.77 1.99 0.33
N ARG A 73 -6.02 1.30 1.20
CA ARG A 73 -4.58 1.49 1.39
C ARG A 73 -3.85 0.49 0.51
N ARG A 74 -3.45 0.93 -0.68
CA ARG A 74 -2.46 0.21 -1.48
C ARG A 74 -1.22 0.03 -0.60
N ASN A 75 -0.69 -1.19 -0.47
CA ASN A 75 0.57 -1.51 0.22
C ASN A 75 1.78 -0.89 -0.53
N TRP A 76 1.76 0.43 -0.73
CA TRP A 76 2.84 1.17 -1.38
C TRP A 76 4.12 1.15 -0.53
N LYS A 77 3.98 0.89 0.77
CA LYS A 77 4.99 1.16 1.80
C LYS A 77 6.26 0.34 1.63
N ASP A 78 6.17 -0.96 1.35
CA ASP A 78 7.36 -1.81 1.41
C ASP A 78 8.30 -1.60 0.22
N ASN A 79 7.75 -1.48 -0.99
CA ASN A 79 8.58 -1.28 -2.19
C ASN A 79 9.02 0.18 -2.33
N PHE A 80 8.19 1.13 -1.90
CA PHE A 80 8.56 2.54 -1.92
C PHE A 80 9.67 2.84 -0.91
N ALA A 81 9.56 2.34 0.33
CA ALA A 81 10.62 2.49 1.33
C ALA A 81 11.96 1.95 0.82
N LYS A 82 11.94 0.76 0.20
CA LYS A 82 13.13 0.13 -0.38
C LYS A 82 13.71 0.93 -1.54
N SER A 83 12.87 1.36 -2.49
CA SER A 83 13.32 2.17 -3.64
C SER A 83 13.91 3.49 -3.17
N MET A 84 13.22 4.17 -2.24
CA MET A 84 13.67 5.44 -1.70
C MET A 84 14.94 5.30 -0.87
N ALA A 85 15.12 4.20 -0.13
CA ALA A 85 16.38 3.89 0.54
C ALA A 85 17.54 3.76 -0.46
N ASP A 86 17.31 3.04 -1.57
CA ASP A 86 18.32 2.85 -2.61
C ASP A 86 18.62 4.20 -3.31
N ASP A 87 17.62 5.05 -3.57
CA ASP A 87 17.79 6.38 -4.18
C ASP A 87 18.55 7.34 -3.27
N ILE A 88 18.23 7.37 -1.97
CA ILE A 88 18.96 8.15 -0.97
C ILE A 88 20.41 7.65 -0.86
N TYR A 89 20.59 6.32 -0.83
CA TYR A 89 21.90 5.71 -0.78
C TYR A 89 22.77 6.17 -1.97
N VAL A 90 22.27 6.02 -3.20
CA VAL A 90 22.99 6.41 -4.41
C VAL A 90 23.28 7.91 -4.44
N SER A 91 22.32 8.73 -4.03
CA SER A 91 22.46 10.19 -4.05
C SER A 91 23.56 10.66 -3.09
N LEU A 92 23.54 10.18 -1.84
CA LEU A 92 24.53 10.55 -0.83
C LEU A 92 25.89 9.89 -1.08
N GLU A 93 25.92 8.69 -1.63
CA GLU A 93 27.15 7.97 -1.95
C GLU A 93 28.05 8.77 -2.91
N GLY A 94 27.45 9.52 -3.85
CA GLY A 94 28.19 10.43 -4.73
C GLY A 94 28.79 11.63 -4.00
N TYR A 95 28.12 12.14 -2.97
CA TYR A 95 28.69 13.22 -2.15
C TYR A 95 29.79 12.73 -1.21
N LEU A 96 29.65 11.52 -0.68
CA LEU A 96 30.61 10.89 0.22
C LEU A 96 31.78 10.22 -0.53
N SER A 97 31.83 10.26 -1.86
CA SER A 97 32.88 9.62 -2.64
C SER A 97 34.27 10.25 -2.45
N ASN A 98 34.31 11.50 -1.99
CA ASN A 98 35.56 12.25 -1.77
C ASN A 98 36.13 12.08 -0.35
N LEU A 99 35.40 11.40 0.54
CA LEU A 99 35.86 11.14 1.91
C LEU A 99 36.77 9.91 1.95
N GLU A 100 37.63 9.85 2.97
CA GLU A 100 38.38 8.63 3.26
C GLU A 100 37.41 7.51 3.68
N GLU A 101 37.71 6.24 3.34
CA GLU A 101 36.76 5.13 3.57
C GLU A 101 36.36 4.98 5.06
N GLY A 102 37.25 5.36 5.99
CA GLY A 102 36.92 5.42 7.42
C GLY A 102 35.83 6.45 7.74
N GLU A 103 36.01 7.69 7.29
CA GLU A 103 35.06 8.78 7.50
C GLU A 103 33.71 8.50 6.82
N LYS A 104 33.77 7.88 5.63
CA LYS A 104 32.59 7.47 4.88
C LYS A 104 31.77 6.42 5.63
N TYR A 105 32.44 5.43 6.21
CA TYR A 105 31.79 4.40 7.02
C TYR A 105 31.12 5.00 8.26
N GLU A 106 31.82 5.90 8.97
CA GLU A 106 31.27 6.61 10.13
C GLU A 106 30.07 7.49 9.76
N ALA A 107 30.13 8.21 8.64
CA ALA A 107 29.02 9.02 8.15
C ALA A 107 27.77 8.18 7.86
N TRP A 108 27.95 7.00 7.25
CA TRP A 108 26.85 6.09 6.98
C TRP A 108 26.25 5.46 8.26
N LEU A 109 27.09 5.11 9.23
CA LEU A 109 26.62 4.65 10.54
C LEU A 109 25.80 5.73 11.26
N GLN A 110 26.32 6.96 11.31
CA GLN A 110 25.62 8.07 11.94
C GLN A 110 24.29 8.36 11.26
N PHE A 111 24.23 8.30 9.93
CA PHE A 111 22.99 8.45 9.18
C PHE A 111 21.98 7.35 9.53
N SER A 112 22.41 6.10 9.61
CA SER A 112 21.57 4.96 10.01
C SER A 112 21.02 5.14 11.43
N ASP A 113 21.87 5.59 12.36
CA ASP A 113 21.49 5.80 13.77
C ASP A 113 20.48 6.95 13.91
N ILE A 114 20.66 8.06 13.19
CA ILE A 114 19.68 9.16 13.15
C ILE A 114 18.32 8.66 12.64
N MET A 115 18.31 7.80 11.62
CA MET A 115 17.08 7.25 11.08
C MET A 115 16.40 6.29 12.07
N LYS A 116 17.16 5.59 12.92
CA LYS A 116 16.63 4.70 13.98
C LYS A 116 16.13 5.47 15.20
N ASP A 117 16.80 6.57 15.58
CA ASP A 117 16.55 7.30 16.83
C ASP A 117 15.48 8.39 16.70
N ALA A 118 15.10 8.77 15.48
CA ALA A 118 14.05 9.75 15.28
C ALA A 118 12.73 9.27 15.94
N ASN A 119 12.23 10.02 16.92
CA ASN A 119 11.00 9.65 17.61
C ASN A 119 9.80 10.14 16.79
N SER A 120 8.88 9.25 16.41
CA SER A 120 7.63 9.64 15.77
C SER A 120 6.47 8.82 16.31
N GLU A 121 5.38 9.50 16.62
CA GLU A 121 4.13 8.84 17.02
C GLU A 121 3.47 8.09 15.85
N ASP A 122 3.83 8.43 14.60
CA ASP A 122 3.33 7.76 13.41
C ASP A 122 4.03 6.39 13.19
N ARG A 123 3.25 5.32 13.36
CA ARG A 123 3.67 3.92 13.14
C ARG A 123 4.13 3.67 11.70
N ASP A 124 3.50 4.32 10.72
CA ASP A 124 3.83 4.12 9.31
C ASP A 124 5.18 4.74 8.96
N TYR A 125 5.45 5.92 9.53
CA TYR A 125 6.74 6.58 9.40
C TYR A 125 7.86 5.85 10.17
N SER A 126 7.56 5.29 11.34
CA SER A 126 8.50 4.45 12.09
C SER A 126 8.95 3.22 11.28
N SER A 127 8.01 2.46 10.71
CA SER A 127 8.33 1.29 9.87
C SER A 127 9.16 1.65 8.63
N PHE A 128 8.83 2.77 7.98
CA PHE A 128 9.58 3.28 6.82
C PHE A 128 11.05 3.56 7.17
N ARG A 129 11.31 4.24 8.29
CA ARG A 129 12.67 4.57 8.73
C ARG A 129 13.49 3.35 9.10
N VAL A 130 12.90 2.40 9.80
CA VAL A 130 13.56 1.13 10.16
C VAL A 130 13.98 0.37 8.90
N GLU A 131 13.11 0.31 7.89
CA GLU A 131 13.43 -0.37 6.62
C GLU A 131 14.56 0.34 5.85
N ILE A 132 14.58 1.68 5.84
CA ILE A 132 15.69 2.46 5.26
C ILE A 132 17.00 2.17 6.00
N ALA A 133 17.01 2.33 7.32
CA ALA A 133 18.22 2.16 8.13
C ALA A 133 18.82 0.75 7.96
N LYS A 134 17.96 -0.28 8.03
CA LYS A 134 18.35 -1.67 7.80
C LYS A 134 18.96 -1.91 6.42
N ARG A 135 18.42 -1.25 5.38
CA ARG A 135 18.92 -1.37 4.00
C ARG A 135 20.30 -0.74 3.87
N ILE A 136 20.49 0.43 4.47
CA ILE A 136 21.77 1.17 4.48
C ILE A 136 22.83 0.35 5.22
N ASP A 137 22.54 -0.13 6.43
CA ASP A 137 23.43 -1.01 7.20
C ASP A 137 23.91 -2.20 6.34
N LYS A 138 22.97 -2.87 5.67
CA LYS A 138 23.28 -4.00 4.81
C LYS A 138 24.22 -3.64 3.66
N ARG A 139 24.06 -2.47 3.03
CA ARG A 139 24.93 -2.02 1.92
C ARG A 139 26.33 -1.68 2.42
N VAL A 140 26.42 -1.01 3.55
CA VAL A 140 27.67 -0.65 4.22
C VAL A 140 28.46 -1.92 4.57
N ASP A 141 27.79 -2.90 5.20
CA ASP A 141 28.40 -4.20 5.54
C ASP A 141 28.85 -4.98 4.31
N GLN A 142 28.05 -5.01 3.25
CA GLN A 142 28.42 -5.69 1.99
C GLN A 142 29.69 -5.10 1.40
N ARG A 143 29.85 -3.78 1.43
CA ARG A 143 31.03 -3.10 0.89
C ARG A 143 32.27 -3.37 1.73
N LYS A 144 32.18 -3.25 3.06
CA LYS A 144 33.28 -3.59 3.98
C LYS A 144 33.80 -5.00 3.75
N ASN A 145 32.90 -5.95 3.53
CA ASN A 145 33.26 -7.34 3.22
C ASN A 145 33.94 -7.49 1.85
N ILE A 146 33.55 -6.72 0.84
CA ILE A 146 34.18 -6.73 -0.50
C ILE A 146 35.60 -6.14 -0.41
N GLU A 147 35.78 -5.05 0.32
CA GLU A 147 37.07 -4.39 0.49
C GLU A 147 38.04 -5.23 1.32
N SER A 148 37.57 -5.85 2.41
CA SER A 148 38.37 -6.81 3.20
C SER A 148 38.89 -7.97 2.33
N ARG A 149 38.07 -8.49 1.40
CA ARG A 149 38.49 -9.55 0.47
C ARG A 149 39.47 -9.06 -0.59
N ARG A 150 39.43 -7.80 -0.99
CA ARG A 150 40.39 -7.20 -1.94
C ARG A 150 41.73 -6.88 -1.28
N GLY A 151 41.73 -6.48 -0.01
CA GLY A 151 42.95 -6.19 0.76
C GLY A 151 43.78 -7.44 1.10
N THR A 152 43.19 -8.63 1.13
CA THR A 152 43.89 -9.90 1.42
C THR A 152 44.61 -10.54 0.22
N ILE A 153 44.61 -9.90 -0.97
CA ILE A 153 45.26 -10.43 -2.18
C ILE A 153 46.65 -9.78 -2.45
N ASN A 154 47.11 -8.87 -1.59
CA ASN A 154 48.45 -8.29 -1.68
C ASN A 154 49.44 -8.94 -0.72
#